data_AF-A0A2V6XQJ6-F1
#
_entry.id   AF-A0A2V6XQJ6-F1
#
_cell.length_a   1.000
_cell.length_b   1.000
_cell.length_c   1.000
_cell.angle_alpha   90.00
_cell.angle_beta   90.00
_cell.angle_gamma   90.00
#
_symmetry.space_group_name_H-M   'P 1'
#
loop_
_entity.id
_entity.type
_entity.pdbx_description
1 polymer ?
#
loop_
_entity_poly.entity_id
_entity_poly.type
_entity_poly.pdbx_seq_one_letter_code
_entity_poly.pdbx_strand_id
1 'polypeptide(L)'
;MNEGVLSDRELRVAARDGWVAAPGGIEERQFQPASLDLRLGPDAYQLRASFLPFRETVQSRLGERGLADSDLVIDQLSLTGS
;
A
#
# COMPACT_ATOMS: atom_id res chain seq x y z
N MET A 1 20.20 15.06 -7.73
CA MET A 1 19.79 14.45 -6.46
C MET A 1 21.06 13.89 -5.84
N ASN A 2 21.41 14.31 -4.63
CA ASN A 2 22.49 13.64 -3.90
C ASN A 2 21.98 12.27 -3.47
N GLU A 3 22.84 11.25 -3.47
CA GLU A 3 22.49 9.93 -2.95
C GLU A 3 22.12 10.06 -1.47
N GLY A 4 20.94 9.57 -1.10
CA GLY A 4 20.43 9.72 0.26
C GLY A 4 18.95 9.37 0.39
N VAL A 5 18.42 9.56 1.60
CA VAL A 5 17.00 9.42 1.92
C VAL A 5 16.30 10.76 1.68
N LEU A 6 15.11 10.73 1.08
CA LEU A 6 14.29 11.93 0.88
C LEU A 6 13.82 12.49 2.22
N SER A 7 14.06 13.78 2.42
CA SER A 7 13.51 14.54 3.54
C SER A 7 11.99 14.74 3.40
N ASP A 8 11.33 15.12 4.50
CA ASP A 8 9.92 15.50 4.50
C ASP A 8 9.59 16.58 3.44
N ARG A 9 10.46 17.59 3.28
CA ARG A 9 10.33 18.65 2.28
C ARG A 9 10.34 18.09 0.86
N GLU A 10 11.21 17.13 0.57
CA GLU A 10 11.29 16.48 -0.74
C GLU A 10 10.10 15.56 -0.99
N LEU A 11 9.65 14.82 0.03
CA LEU A 11 8.45 13.99 -0.02
C LEU A 11 7.19 14.84 -0.31
N ARG A 12 7.08 16.04 0.28
CA ARG A 12 5.99 16.98 0.00
C ARG A 12 6.00 17.48 -1.44
N VAL A 13 7.18 17.76 -1.99
CA VAL A 13 7.32 18.12 -3.40
C VAL A 13 6.93 16.95 -4.30
N ALA A 14 7.40 15.74 -4.01
CA ALA A 14 7.03 14.53 -4.75
C ALA A 14 5.51 14.26 -4.71
N ALA A 15 4.87 14.50 -3.58
CA ALA A 15 3.42 14.40 -3.43
C ALA A 15 2.68 15.45 -4.27
N ARG A 16 3.11 16.72 -4.18
CA ARG A 16 2.56 17.82 -4.98
C ARG A 16 2.70 17.56 -6.49
N ASP A 17 3.82 17.00 -6.90
CA ASP A 17 4.14 16.73 -8.31
C ASP A 17 3.54 15.40 -8.81
N GLY A 18 2.80 14.67 -7.96
CA GLY A 18 2.07 13.45 -8.32
C GLY A 18 2.92 12.16 -8.38
N TRP A 19 4.18 12.21 -7.95
CA TRP A 19 5.06 11.04 -7.88
C TRP A 19 4.67 10.10 -6.73
N VAL A 20 4.14 10.67 -5.65
CA VAL A 20 3.57 9.93 -4.52
C VAL A 20 2.11 10.37 -4.36
N ALA A 21 1.19 9.42 -4.40
CA ALA A 21 -0.24 9.72 -4.35
C ALA A 21 -0.98 8.76 -3.43
N ALA A 22 -2.06 9.25 -2.84
CA ALA A 22 -2.98 8.44 -2.05
C ALA A 22 -4.43 8.90 -2.30
N PRO A 23 -5.41 7.99 -2.27
CA PRO A 23 -6.82 8.36 -2.26
C PRO A 23 -7.14 9.35 -1.13
N GLY A 24 -7.82 10.44 -1.44
CA GLY A 24 -8.12 11.50 -0.47
C GLY A 24 -6.92 12.37 -0.06
N GLY A 25 -5.78 12.25 -0.74
CA GLY A 25 -4.57 13.02 -0.45
C GLY A 25 -3.71 12.41 0.66
N ILE A 26 -2.58 13.06 0.93
CA ILE A 26 -1.63 12.70 2.00
C ILE A 26 -1.77 13.74 3.10
N GLU A 27 -2.02 13.29 4.32
CA GLU A 27 -2.23 14.19 5.46
C GLU A 27 -0.91 14.71 6.01
N GLU A 28 -0.91 15.94 6.53
CA GLU A 28 0.27 16.59 7.09
C GLU A 28 1.01 15.75 8.14
N ARG A 29 0.25 15.04 8.99
CA ARG A 29 0.80 14.18 10.04
C ARG A 29 1.51 12.92 9.52
N GLN A 30 1.30 12.53 8.26
CA GLN A 30 1.94 11.35 7.68
C GLN A 30 3.39 11.64 7.27
N PHE A 31 3.74 12.92 7.06
CA PHE A 31 5.11 13.32 6.74
C PHE A 31 5.96 13.30 8.00
N GLN A 32 6.93 12.39 8.04
CA GLN A 32 7.96 12.31 9.08
C GLN A 32 9.28 12.85 8.50
N PRO A 33 10.28 13.22 9.34
CA PRO A 33 11.49 13.91 8.90
C PRO A 33 12.22 13.27 7.71
N ALA A 34 12.17 11.94 7.58
CA ALA A 34 12.78 11.18 6.48
C ALA A 34 11.96 9.91 6.13
N SER A 35 10.65 9.93 6.36
CA SER A 35 9.75 8.82 6.04
C SER A 35 8.32 9.31 5.82
N LEU A 36 7.47 8.42 5.30
CA LEU A 36 6.06 8.69 5.06
C LEU A 36 5.23 7.56 5.65
N ASP A 37 4.34 7.90 6.59
CA ASP A 37 3.42 6.92 7.17
C ASP A 37 2.34 6.54 6.14
N LEU A 38 2.05 5.24 6.02
CA LEU A 38 1.03 4.73 5.10
C LEU A 38 -0.29 4.46 5.83
N ARG A 39 -1.40 4.57 5.11
CA ARG A 39 -2.76 4.23 5.60
C ARG A 39 -3.23 2.93 4.97
N LEU A 40 -3.98 2.14 5.74
CA LEU A 40 -4.63 0.94 5.20
C LEU A 40 -5.72 1.33 4.20
N GLY A 41 -5.83 0.53 3.15
CA GLY A 41 -6.94 0.61 2.20
C GLY A 41 -8.23 -0.02 2.75
N PRO A 42 -9.29 -0.07 1.94
CA PRO A 42 -10.59 -0.56 2.38
C PRO A 42 -10.67 -2.08 2.58
N ASP A 43 -9.66 -2.85 2.17
CA ASP A 43 -9.69 -4.31 2.21
C ASP A 43 -8.45 -4.89 2.89
N ALA A 44 -8.66 -5.96 3.65
CA ALA A 44 -7.63 -6.83 4.17
C ALA A 44 -7.80 -8.26 3.64
N TYR A 45 -6.69 -8.93 3.35
CA TYR A 45 -6.68 -10.33 2.93
C TYR A 45 -6.07 -11.18 4.04
N GLN A 46 -6.83 -12.14 4.55
CA GLN A 46 -6.31 -13.15 5.46
C GLN A 46 -5.58 -14.20 4.64
N LEU A 47 -4.27 -14.32 4.83
CA LEU A 47 -3.44 -15.26 4.08
C LEU A 47 -3.15 -16.52 4.90
N ARG A 48 -2.99 -17.67 4.21
CA ARG A 48 -2.50 -18.90 4.84
C ARG A 48 -1.09 -18.74 5.40
N ALA A 49 -0.24 -18.02 4.66
CA ALA A 49 1.13 -17.70 5.03
C ALA A 49 1.62 -16.48 4.25
N SER A 50 2.70 -15.86 4.73
CA SER A 50 3.45 -14.87 3.94
C SER A 50 4.04 -15.50 2.68
N PHE A 51 4.16 -14.72 1.61
CA PHE A 51 4.68 -15.20 0.33
C PHE A 51 5.54 -14.14 -0.36
N LEU A 52 6.39 -14.57 -1.28
CA LEU A 52 7.13 -13.70 -2.19
C LEU A 52 6.48 -13.74 -3.58
N PRO A 53 6.16 -12.60 -4.20
CA PRO A 53 5.50 -12.57 -5.51
C PRO A 53 6.45 -12.88 -6.69
N PHE A 54 7.77 -12.90 -6.47
CA PHE A 54 8.81 -13.11 -7.48
C PHE A 54 8.63 -12.22 -8.73
N ARG A 55 8.18 -12.80 -9.85
CA ARG A 55 7.99 -12.10 -11.14
C ARG A 55 6.54 -11.69 -11.38
N GLU A 56 5.63 -12.06 -10.50
CA GLU A 56 4.20 -11.75 -10.57
C GLU A 56 3.90 -10.49 -9.74
N THR A 57 2.74 -9.88 -9.96
CA THR A 57 2.26 -8.82 -9.06
C THR A 57 1.66 -9.43 -7.79
N VAL A 58 1.69 -8.69 -6.68
CA VAL A 58 0.99 -9.10 -5.45
C VAL A 58 -0.50 -9.37 -5.74
N GLN A 59 -1.15 -8.52 -6.54
CA GLN A 59 -2.55 -8.71 -6.94
C GLN A 59 -2.80 -10.04 -7.65
N SER A 60 -1.95 -10.43 -8.61
CA SER A 60 -2.08 -11.70 -9.33
C SER A 60 -1.96 -12.90 -8.39
N ARG A 61 -1.09 -12.81 -7.39
CA ARG A 61 -0.89 -13.87 -6.38
C ARG A 61 -2.06 -13.98 -5.42
N LEU A 62 -2.72 -12.87 -5.10
CA LEU A 62 -3.92 -12.85 -4.26
C LEU A 62 -5.14 -13.43 -5.00
N GLY A 63 -5.18 -13.26 -6.33
CA GLY A 63 -6.29 -13.70 -7.19
C GLY A 63 -7.29 -12.59 -7.47
N GLU A 64 -8.40 -12.94 -8.14
CA GLU A 64 -9.51 -12.03 -8.38
C GLU A 64 -10.39 -11.90 -7.13
N ARG A 65 -10.86 -10.67 -6.86
CA ARG A 65 -11.76 -10.40 -5.74
C ARG A 65 -13.03 -11.25 -5.83
N GLY A 66 -13.43 -11.85 -4.71
CA GLY A 66 -14.66 -12.63 -4.61
C GLY A 66 -14.60 -14.03 -5.23
N LEU A 67 -13.46 -14.46 -5.77
CA LEU A 67 -13.24 -15.85 -6.14
C LEU A 67 -12.60 -16.62 -4.99
N ALA A 68 -13.26 -17.68 -4.55
CA ALA A 68 -12.85 -18.53 -3.44
C ALA A 68 -11.66 -19.46 -3.75
N ASP A 69 -11.10 -19.40 -4.97
CA ASP A 69 -10.20 -20.44 -5.50
C ASP A 69 -8.71 -20.05 -5.45
N SER A 70 -8.36 -19.11 -4.58
CA SER A 70 -6.97 -18.74 -4.31
C SER A 70 -6.35 -19.72 -3.31
N ASP A 71 -5.30 -20.45 -3.70
CA ASP A 71 -4.57 -21.34 -2.77
C ASP A 71 -3.84 -20.58 -1.64
N LEU A 72 -3.85 -19.25 -1.67
CA LEU A 72 -3.14 -18.39 -0.74
C LEU A 72 -4.07 -17.65 0.22
N VAL A 73 -5.25 -17.22 -0.26
CA VAL A 73 -6.20 -16.40 0.49
C VAL A 73 -7.20 -17.28 1.22
N ILE A 74 -7.35 -17.08 2.53
CA ILE A 74 -8.37 -17.73 3.37
C ILE A 74 -9.67 -16.94 3.29
N ASP A 75 -9.59 -15.62 3.46
CA ASP A 75 -10.75 -14.74 3.52
C ASP A 75 -10.38 -13.31 3.06
N GLN A 76 -11.38 -12.56 2.61
CA GLN A 76 -11.29 -11.13 2.31
C GLN A 76 -12.21 -10.36 3.24
N LEU A 77 -11.62 -9.45 4.02
CA LEU A 77 -12.34 -8.62 4.99
C LEU A 77 -12.43 -7.17 4.49
N SER A 78 -13.63 -6.61 4.54
CA SER A 78 -13.83 -5.16 4.41
C SER A 78 -13.39 -4.47 5.71
N LEU A 79 -12.46 -3.52 5.59
CA LEU A 79 -12.04 -2.63 6.68
C LEU A 79 -12.87 -1.33 6.71
N THR A 80 -13.61 -1.04 5.65
CA THR A 80 -14.67 -0.03 5.71
C THR A 80 -15.89 -0.67 6.37
N GLY A 81 -16.27 -0.14 7.54
CA GLY A 81 -17.29 -0.74 8.41
C GLY A 81 -18.65 -0.95 7.74
N SER A 82 -19.34 -2.00 8.21
CA SER A 82 -20.74 -2.37 7.95
C SER A 82 -21.74 -1.31 8.42
#